data_AF-A0A7J3J0S5-F1
#
_entry.id   AF-A0A7J3J0S5-F1
#
_cell.length_a   1.000
_cell.length_b   1.000
_cell.length_c   1.000
_cell.angle_alpha   90.00
_cell.angle_beta   90.00
_cell.angle_gamma   90.00
#
_symmetry.space_group_name_H-M   'P 1'
#
loop_
_entity.id
_entity.type
_entity.pdbx_description
1 polymer ?
#
loop_
_entity_poly.entity_id
_entity_poly.type
_entity_poly.pdbx_seq_one_letter_code
_entity_poly.pdbx_strand_id
1 'polypeptide(L)'
;MAIYSANLFGSASIGVYSLATEEILIVPKAVSLRKAERMSKWLNVKLIHTNIGGSIVVGALVCANSNGIILPHFVKDEEIEAIKAVFDGNITVMETKKTAYGNMVLANDYGAVVDPRLKPSEIKQISDTLGVEAVPGEIANLPYVGSLAAATNRGALAHPMITDEERKLLEDVLKVRVEATTVNCGIPYVGTGLIGNSHAAIVGSLTTGPEMFIIGHALGVVKEDERIEDFQGNRADIETEL
;
A
#
# COMPACT_ATOMS: atom_id res chain seq x y z
N MET A 1 -7.27 12.84 -11.24
CA MET A 1 -6.91 11.45 -10.93
C MET A 1 -5.64 11.45 -10.09
N ALA A 2 -5.69 10.99 -8.84
CA ALA A 2 -4.50 10.91 -7.96
C ALA A 2 -3.79 9.56 -8.08
N ILE A 3 -3.61 9.08 -9.32
CA ILE A 3 -2.87 7.86 -9.64
C ILE A 3 -1.69 8.26 -10.53
N TYR A 4 -0.49 7.87 -10.11
CA TYR A 4 0.75 8.18 -10.80
C TYR A 4 1.43 6.89 -11.25
N SER A 5 2.08 6.91 -12.41
CA SER A 5 2.87 5.78 -12.88
C SER A 5 4.36 6.00 -12.62
N ALA A 6 5.04 4.95 -12.17
CA ALA A 6 6.47 4.96 -11.92
C ALA A 6 7.12 3.63 -12.30
N ASN A 7 8.43 3.68 -12.51
CA ASN A 7 9.28 2.50 -12.55
C ASN A 7 10.42 2.70 -11.55
N LEU A 8 11.03 1.63 -11.05
CA LEU A 8 12.24 1.70 -10.24
C LEU A 8 13.22 0.67 -10.80
N PHE A 9 14.46 1.10 -11.07
CA PHE A 9 15.51 0.24 -11.64
C PHE A 9 15.13 -0.46 -12.96
N GLY A 10 14.29 0.18 -13.78
CA GLY A 10 13.78 -0.43 -15.03
C GLY A 10 12.69 -1.47 -14.82
N SER A 11 12.26 -1.72 -13.58
CA SER A 11 11.15 -2.61 -13.24
C SER A 11 9.88 -1.85 -12.91
N ALA A 12 8.73 -2.43 -13.27
CA ALA A 12 7.41 -1.92 -12.90
C ALA A 12 6.96 -2.40 -11.50
N SER A 13 7.73 -3.28 -10.85
CA SER A 13 7.44 -3.80 -9.50
C SER A 13 7.88 -2.83 -8.41
N ILE A 14 7.29 -1.64 -8.38
CA ILE A 14 7.67 -0.55 -7.47
C ILE A 14 7.45 -0.89 -5.99
N GLY A 15 6.45 -1.71 -5.66
CA GLY A 15 6.14 -2.13 -4.28
C GLY A 15 7.18 -3.11 -3.70
N VAL A 16 8.02 -3.72 -4.53
CA VAL A 16 9.18 -4.50 -4.06
C VAL A 16 10.26 -3.58 -3.48
N TYR A 17 10.43 -2.40 -4.08
CA TYR A 17 11.51 -1.48 -3.75
C TYR A 17 11.10 -0.37 -2.79
N SER A 18 9.81 -0.10 -2.62
CA SER A 18 9.34 1.03 -1.81
C SER A 18 8.09 0.66 -1.05
N LEU A 19 7.91 1.33 0.09
CA LEU A 19 6.80 1.14 1.01
C LEU A 19 6.16 2.50 1.30
N ALA A 20 4.84 2.60 1.19
CA ALA A 20 4.09 3.80 1.53
C ALA A 20 3.09 3.50 2.65
N THR A 21 2.93 4.47 3.54
CA THR A 21 1.89 4.52 4.59
C THR A 21 1.17 5.86 4.48
N GLU A 22 0.30 6.20 5.44
CA GLU A 22 -0.31 7.54 5.49
C GLU A 22 0.69 8.64 5.86
N GLU A 23 1.79 8.32 6.55
CA GLU A 23 2.73 9.33 7.05
C GLU A 23 4.10 9.35 6.36
N ILE A 24 4.57 8.17 5.93
CA ILE A 24 5.92 8.00 5.41
C ILE A 24 5.95 7.22 4.09
N LEU A 25 6.96 7.53 3.29
CA LEU A 25 7.40 6.76 2.13
C LEU A 25 8.86 6.35 2.34
N ILE A 26 9.15 5.06 2.30
CA ILE A 26 10.52 4.54 2.36
C ILE A 26 10.98 4.16 0.95
N VAL A 27 12.11 4.73 0.53
CA VAL A 27 12.73 4.47 -0.79
C VAL A 27 14.23 4.22 -0.62
N PRO A 28 14.82 3.23 -1.31
CA PRO A 28 16.25 2.92 -1.23
C PRO A 28 17.11 4.03 -1.81
N LYS A 29 18.31 4.19 -1.25
CA LYS A 29 19.31 5.22 -1.64
C LYS A 29 19.75 5.12 -3.10
N ALA A 30 19.57 3.96 -3.72
CA ALA A 30 19.89 3.73 -5.13
C ALA A 30 18.90 4.45 -6.08
N VAL A 31 17.74 4.89 -5.60
CA VAL A 31 16.84 5.76 -6.37
C VAL A 31 17.34 7.19 -6.26
N SER A 32 17.26 7.96 -7.36
CA SER A 32 17.67 9.36 -7.30
C SER A 32 16.78 10.15 -6.34
N LEU A 33 17.39 10.99 -5.49
CA LEU A 33 16.68 11.77 -4.48
C LEU A 33 15.53 12.59 -5.10
N ARG A 34 15.77 13.23 -6.26
CA ARG A 34 14.74 13.98 -7.00
C ARG A 34 13.50 13.13 -7.33
N LYS A 35 13.70 11.85 -7.67
CA LYS A 35 12.59 10.93 -7.98
C LYS A 35 11.87 10.49 -6.71
N ALA A 36 12.61 10.18 -5.65
CA ALA A 36 12.06 9.82 -4.35
C ALA A 36 11.24 10.97 -3.74
N GLU A 37 11.74 12.20 -3.77
CA GLU A 37 11.03 13.41 -3.32
C GLU A 37 9.75 13.65 -4.13
N ARG A 38 9.79 13.39 -5.44
CA ARG A 38 8.61 13.50 -6.30
C ARG A 38 7.53 12.49 -5.90
N MET A 39 7.92 11.23 -5.62
CA MET A 39 6.99 10.21 -5.13
C MET A 39 6.39 10.60 -3.77
N SER A 40 7.21 11.13 -2.86
CA SER A 40 6.77 11.62 -1.55
C SER A 40 5.74 12.75 -1.69
N LYS A 41 5.96 13.69 -2.62
CA LYS A 41 5.03 14.78 -2.91
C LYS A 41 3.71 14.29 -3.51
N TRP A 42 3.74 13.28 -4.36
CA TRP A 42 2.53 12.68 -4.91
C TRP A 42 1.67 12.02 -3.83
N LEU A 43 2.31 11.32 -2.90
CA LEU A 43 1.65 10.64 -1.78
C LEU A 43 1.32 11.58 -0.61
N ASN A 44 1.85 12.81 -0.59
CA ASN A 44 1.72 13.76 0.51
C ASN A 44 2.24 13.24 1.86
N VAL A 45 3.43 12.62 1.83
CA VAL A 45 4.06 11.98 3.01
C VAL A 45 5.51 12.43 3.19
N LYS A 46 6.11 12.13 4.34
CA LYS A 46 7.53 12.35 4.61
C LYS A 46 8.39 11.27 3.92
N LEU A 47 9.52 11.68 3.36
CA LEU A 47 10.44 10.76 2.68
C LEU A 47 11.47 10.20 3.66
N ILE A 48 11.62 8.88 3.68
CA ILE A 48 12.74 8.18 4.31
C ILE A 48 13.59 7.55 3.20
N HIS A 49 14.77 8.12 2.96
CA HIS A 49 15.66 7.71 1.87
C HIS A 49 16.77 6.78 2.39
N THR A 50 16.45 5.50 2.60
CA THR A 50 17.37 4.51 3.17
C THR A 50 17.20 3.12 2.58
N ASN A 51 18.28 2.33 2.62
CA ASN A 51 18.25 0.90 2.35
C ASN A 51 17.84 0.13 3.62
N ILE A 52 17.59 -1.17 3.49
CA ILE A 52 17.30 -2.05 4.63
C ILE A 52 18.19 -3.28 4.54
N GLY A 53 19.07 -3.45 5.52
CA GLY A 53 20.09 -4.48 5.51
C GLY A 53 21.09 -4.35 4.37
N GLY A 54 21.34 -3.12 3.88
CA GLY A 54 22.09 -2.87 2.67
C GLY A 54 21.36 -3.26 1.37
N SER A 55 20.12 -3.73 1.44
CA SER A 55 19.31 -4.12 0.29
C SER A 55 18.44 -2.98 -0.24
N ILE A 56 18.16 -3.02 -1.54
CA ILE A 56 17.24 -2.08 -2.21
C ILE A 56 15.78 -2.54 -2.19
N VAL A 57 15.49 -3.78 -1.80
CA VAL A 57 14.12 -4.34 -1.80
C VAL A 57 13.35 -4.01 -0.52
N VAL A 58 13.25 -2.71 -0.22
CA VAL A 58 12.66 -2.20 1.02
C VAL A 58 11.23 -2.71 1.22
N GLY A 59 10.38 -2.60 0.20
CA GLY A 59 8.97 -2.96 0.31
C GLY A 59 8.72 -4.46 0.46
N ALA A 60 9.67 -5.33 0.07
CA ALA A 60 9.58 -6.76 0.36
C ALA A 60 10.01 -7.12 1.80
N LEU A 61 10.91 -6.32 2.39
CA LEU A 61 11.53 -6.60 3.69
C LEU A 61 10.79 -5.95 4.86
N VAL A 62 10.18 -4.79 4.64
CA VAL A 62 9.59 -3.95 5.68
C VAL A 62 8.08 -3.97 5.59
N CYS A 63 7.41 -4.04 6.74
CA CYS A 63 5.99 -3.76 6.88
C CYS A 63 5.82 -2.56 7.82
N ALA A 64 4.90 -1.65 7.49
CA ALA A 64 4.62 -0.49 8.32
C ALA A 64 3.17 -0.03 8.16
N ASN A 65 2.70 0.68 9.17
CA ASN A 65 1.52 1.54 9.13
C ASN A 65 1.87 2.87 9.83
N SER A 66 0.88 3.70 10.14
CA SER A 66 1.11 5.00 10.78
C SER A 66 1.62 4.86 12.23
N ASN A 67 1.42 3.72 12.88
CA ASN A 67 1.77 3.50 14.28
C ASN A 67 3.17 2.88 14.45
N GLY A 68 3.59 2.02 13.52
CA GLY A 68 4.86 1.33 13.66
C GLY A 68 5.45 0.73 12.39
N ILE A 69 6.72 0.35 12.49
CA ILE A 69 7.54 -0.24 11.44
C ILE A 69 8.19 -1.52 11.96
N ILE A 70 8.10 -2.58 11.17
CA ILE A 70 8.73 -3.88 11.43
C ILE A 70 9.92 -4.04 10.51
N LEU A 71 11.08 -4.31 11.10
CA LEU A 71 12.37 -4.44 10.41
C LEU A 71 12.96 -5.85 10.59
N PRO A 72 13.73 -6.35 9.62
CA PRO A 72 14.45 -7.62 9.76
C PRO A 72 15.68 -7.49 10.67
N HIS A 73 16.11 -8.60 11.30
CA HIS A 73 17.26 -8.65 12.22
C HIS A 73 18.60 -8.15 11.65
N PHE A 74 18.75 -8.15 10.32
CA PHE A 74 19.99 -7.72 9.66
C PHE A 74 19.97 -6.24 9.21
N VAL A 75 18.96 -5.46 9.62
CA VAL A 75 18.94 -4.01 9.42
C VAL A 75 20.14 -3.36 10.11
N LYS A 76 20.73 -2.33 9.49
CA LYS A 76 21.90 -1.64 10.04
C LYS A 76 21.49 -0.48 10.93
N ASP A 77 22.32 -0.15 11.90
CA ASP A 77 22.10 0.98 12.82
C ASP A 77 21.89 2.30 12.07
N GLU A 78 22.71 2.58 11.05
CA GLU A 78 22.58 3.79 10.20
C GLU A 78 21.22 3.87 9.48
N GLU A 79 20.60 2.73 9.17
CA GLU A 79 19.29 2.66 8.50
C GLU A 79 18.17 2.89 9.51
N ILE A 80 18.31 2.36 10.74
CA ILE A 80 17.38 2.64 11.85
C ILE A 80 17.42 4.11 12.22
N GLU A 81 18.61 4.73 12.31
CA GLU A 81 18.77 6.15 12.60
C GLU A 81 18.09 7.03 11.53
N ALA A 82 18.25 6.67 10.25
CA ALA A 82 17.59 7.36 9.15
C ALA A 82 16.05 7.28 9.24
N ILE A 83 15.51 6.15 9.71
CA ILE A 83 14.06 5.99 9.94
C ILE A 83 13.61 6.86 11.13
N LYS A 84 14.31 6.75 12.26
CA LYS A 84 14.00 7.51 13.50
C LYS A 84 14.10 9.02 13.34
N ALA A 85 14.89 9.50 12.38
CA ALA A 85 14.99 10.94 12.10
C ALA A 85 13.69 11.52 11.49
N VAL A 86 12.78 10.67 11.00
CA VAL A 86 11.57 11.09 10.27
C VAL A 86 10.29 10.53 10.88
N PHE A 87 10.36 9.33 11.45
CA PHE A 87 9.24 8.57 12.01
C PHE A 87 9.37 8.41 13.52
N ASP A 88 8.34 8.84 14.25
CA ASP A 88 8.29 8.87 15.71
C ASP A 88 7.54 7.67 16.33
N GLY A 89 7.05 6.73 15.51
CA GLY A 89 6.30 5.57 15.97
C GLY A 89 7.15 4.40 16.46
N ASN A 90 6.49 3.27 16.70
CA ASN A 90 7.13 2.06 17.21
C ASN A 90 8.01 1.41 16.13
N ILE A 91 9.27 1.13 16.45
CA ILE A 91 10.18 0.44 15.54
C ILE A 91 10.64 -0.85 16.21
N THR A 92 10.29 -1.99 15.62
CA THR A 92 10.67 -3.31 16.12
C THR A 92 11.57 -4.02 15.12
N VAL A 93 12.74 -4.43 15.59
CA VAL A 93 13.65 -5.31 14.85
C VAL A 93 13.34 -6.76 15.26
N MET A 94 12.94 -7.57 14.29
CA MET A 94 12.46 -8.92 14.54
C MET A 94 13.56 -9.97 14.39
N GLU A 95 13.88 -10.65 15.48
CA GLU A 95 14.86 -11.74 15.57
C GLU A 95 14.30 -13.09 15.11
N THR A 96 13.97 -13.18 13.81
CA THR A 96 13.38 -14.40 13.24
C THR A 96 14.11 -14.85 11.97
N LYS A 97 13.88 -16.12 11.59
CA LYS A 97 14.39 -16.70 10.33
C LYS A 97 13.68 -16.15 9.09
N LYS A 98 12.42 -15.71 9.23
CA LYS A 98 11.62 -15.21 8.12
C LYS A 98 11.68 -13.69 8.11
N THR A 99 12.26 -13.12 7.06
CA THR A 99 12.66 -11.70 7.06
C THR A 99 11.88 -10.83 6.08
N ALA A 100 11.07 -11.42 5.21
CA ALA A 100 10.31 -10.72 4.19
C ALA A 100 8.96 -10.23 4.74
N TYR A 101 8.98 -9.32 5.72
CA TYR A 101 7.76 -8.86 6.39
C TYR A 101 6.78 -8.17 5.45
N GLY A 102 7.27 -7.44 4.44
CA GLY A 102 6.40 -6.84 3.42
C GLY A 102 5.68 -7.85 2.54
N ASN A 103 6.19 -9.09 2.42
CA ASN A 103 5.48 -10.16 1.72
C ASN A 103 4.52 -10.93 2.66
N MET A 104 4.86 -11.02 3.94
CA MET A 104 4.14 -11.84 4.91
C MET A 104 3.04 -11.08 5.67
N VAL A 105 3.03 -9.75 5.63
CA VAL A 105 2.12 -8.91 6.40
C VAL A 105 1.48 -7.88 5.49
N LEU A 106 0.15 -7.86 5.49
CA LEU A 106 -0.68 -6.82 4.88
C LEU A 106 -1.31 -6.01 6.01
N ALA A 107 -1.02 -4.72 6.08
CA ALA A 107 -1.49 -3.88 7.18
C ALA A 107 -2.04 -2.54 6.69
N ASN A 108 -2.98 -2.00 7.45
CA ASN A 108 -3.36 -0.60 7.43
C ASN A 108 -3.44 -0.07 8.88
N ASP A 109 -4.06 1.09 9.10
CA ASP A 109 -4.16 1.66 10.45
C ASP A 109 -5.28 1.04 11.30
N TYR A 110 -6.08 0.13 10.74
CA TYR A 110 -7.20 -0.53 11.42
C TYR A 110 -6.91 -1.99 11.80
N GLY A 111 -6.16 -2.71 10.97
CA GLY A 111 -5.91 -4.14 11.12
C GLY A 111 -4.71 -4.62 10.31
N ALA A 112 -4.29 -5.83 10.61
CA ALA A 112 -3.24 -6.53 9.86
C ALA A 112 -3.62 -7.98 9.60
N VAL A 113 -3.33 -8.45 8.39
CA VAL A 113 -3.44 -9.86 8.01
C VAL A 113 -2.04 -10.39 7.79
N VAL A 114 -1.75 -11.55 8.37
CA VAL A 114 -0.40 -12.10 8.43
C VAL A 114 -0.32 -13.52 7.87
N ASP A 115 0.86 -13.91 7.40
CA ASP A 115 1.14 -15.27 6.94
C ASP A 115 0.82 -16.29 8.06
N PRO A 116 -0.05 -17.29 7.82
CA PRO A 116 -0.52 -18.23 8.83
C PRO A 116 0.59 -19.13 9.36
N ARG A 117 1.74 -19.18 8.68
CA ARG A 117 2.91 -19.96 9.08
C ARG A 117 3.81 -19.18 10.04
N LEU A 118 3.47 -17.94 10.41
CA LEU A 118 4.18 -17.19 11.46
C LEU A 118 3.83 -17.75 12.84
N LYS A 119 4.78 -17.67 13.78
CA LYS A 119 4.54 -18.16 15.14
C LYS A 119 3.62 -17.21 15.88
N PRO A 120 2.78 -17.69 16.82
CA PRO A 120 1.92 -16.82 17.63
C PRO A 120 2.67 -15.69 18.36
N SER A 121 3.92 -15.93 18.78
CA SER A 121 4.78 -14.91 19.38
C SER A 121 5.17 -13.80 18.38
N GLU A 122 5.40 -14.15 17.11
CA GLU A 122 5.76 -13.21 16.05
C GLU A 122 4.52 -12.37 15.66
N ILE A 123 3.34 -13.01 15.56
CA ILE A 123 2.07 -12.33 15.30
C ILE A 123 1.76 -11.31 16.41
N LYS A 124 1.98 -11.69 17.67
CA LYS A 124 1.80 -10.77 18.80
C LYS A 124 2.73 -9.55 18.71
N GLN A 125 4.01 -9.76 18.39
CA GLN A 125 4.95 -8.66 18.21
C GLN A 125 4.54 -7.74 17.04
N ILE A 126 4.04 -8.31 15.94
CA ILE A 126 3.50 -7.53 14.81
C ILE A 126 2.32 -6.68 15.26
N SER A 127 1.37 -7.28 15.99
CA SER A 127 0.20 -6.57 16.53
C SER A 127 0.60 -5.44 17.48
N ASP A 128 1.51 -5.71 18.43
CA ASP A 128 1.99 -4.73 19.41
C ASP A 128 2.76 -3.57 18.73
N THR A 129 3.54 -3.87 17.68
CA THR A 129 4.32 -2.86 16.95
C THR A 129 3.42 -1.96 16.11
N LEU A 130 2.53 -2.56 15.32
CA LEU A 130 1.63 -1.84 14.42
C LEU A 130 0.42 -1.24 15.16
N GLY A 131 0.22 -1.57 16.43
CA GLY A 131 -0.89 -1.06 17.24
C GLY A 131 -2.27 -1.49 16.72
N VAL A 132 -2.35 -2.60 15.98
CA VAL A 132 -3.58 -3.10 15.34
C VAL A 132 -3.73 -4.60 15.55
N GLU A 133 -4.95 -5.12 15.43
CA GLU A 133 -5.21 -6.56 15.52
C GLU A 133 -4.58 -7.29 14.32
N ALA A 134 -3.70 -8.26 14.58
CA ALA A 134 -3.09 -9.10 13.56
C ALA A 134 -3.73 -10.49 13.53
N VAL A 135 -4.33 -10.85 12.38
CA VAL A 135 -5.04 -12.12 12.18
C VAL A 135 -4.35 -12.94 11.08
N PRO A 136 -4.10 -14.24 11.30
CA PRO A 136 -3.55 -15.10 10.24
C PRO A 136 -4.58 -15.32 9.14
N GLY A 137 -4.16 -15.21 7.88
CA GLY A 137 -5.04 -15.39 6.72
C GLY A 137 -4.28 -15.72 5.44
N GLU A 138 -5.02 -16.19 4.43
CA GLU A 138 -4.51 -16.51 3.10
C GLU A 138 -5.23 -15.67 2.05
N ILE A 139 -4.61 -15.53 0.88
CA ILE A 139 -5.23 -14.90 -0.29
C ILE A 139 -5.01 -15.84 -1.47
N ALA A 140 -6.09 -16.28 -2.12
CA ALA A 140 -6.03 -17.29 -3.17
C ALA A 140 -5.33 -18.60 -2.72
N ASN A 141 -5.54 -19.02 -1.47
CA ASN A 141 -4.88 -20.16 -0.82
C ASN A 141 -3.35 -20.06 -0.76
N LEU A 142 -2.83 -18.83 -0.75
CA LEU A 142 -1.41 -18.54 -0.66
C LEU A 142 -1.09 -17.73 0.61
N PRO A 143 0.02 -18.05 1.29
CA PRO A 143 0.32 -17.51 2.61
C PRO A 143 1.00 -16.13 2.62
N TYR A 144 1.49 -15.63 1.47
CA TYR A 144 2.24 -14.36 1.39
C TYR A 144 1.32 -13.17 1.05
N VAL A 145 0.45 -12.85 2.01
CA VAL A 145 -0.65 -11.88 1.85
C VAL A 145 -0.20 -10.49 1.40
N GLY A 146 0.98 -10.01 1.84
CA GLY A 146 1.49 -8.69 1.47
C GLY A 146 1.96 -8.57 0.02
N SER A 147 2.32 -9.67 -0.63
CA SER A 147 2.62 -9.64 -2.08
C SER A 147 1.35 -9.73 -2.94
N LEU A 148 0.31 -10.38 -2.42
CA LEU A 148 -0.93 -10.69 -3.13
C LEU A 148 -1.95 -9.56 -3.06
N ALA A 149 -1.82 -8.69 -2.06
CA ALA A 149 -2.72 -7.58 -1.84
C ALA A 149 -1.96 -6.31 -1.44
N ALA A 150 -2.64 -5.17 -1.58
CA ALA A 150 -2.21 -3.87 -1.07
C ALA A 150 -3.38 -3.20 -0.37
N ALA A 151 -3.16 -2.64 0.80
CA ALA A 151 -4.20 -2.03 1.63
C ALA A 151 -3.87 -0.57 1.93
N THR A 152 -4.90 0.26 1.98
CA THR A 152 -4.88 1.62 2.52
C THR A 152 -6.03 1.75 3.53
N ASN A 153 -6.16 2.92 4.17
CA ASN A 153 -7.30 3.19 5.05
C ASN A 153 -8.62 3.43 4.29
N ARG A 154 -8.59 3.50 2.96
CA ARG A 154 -9.79 3.69 2.12
C ARG A 154 -10.27 2.41 1.45
N GLY A 155 -9.35 1.52 1.12
CA GLY A 155 -9.65 0.33 0.36
C GLY A 155 -8.48 -0.63 0.33
N ALA A 156 -8.78 -1.87 -0.03
CA ALA A 156 -7.79 -2.90 -0.26
C ALA A 156 -8.00 -3.51 -1.64
N LEU A 157 -6.89 -3.91 -2.25
CA LEU A 157 -6.85 -4.58 -3.54
C LEU A 157 -6.19 -5.93 -3.34
N ALA A 158 -6.78 -6.98 -3.91
CA ALA A 158 -6.30 -8.34 -3.74
C ALA A 158 -6.18 -9.08 -5.07
N HIS A 159 -5.53 -10.25 -5.00
CA HIS A 159 -5.36 -11.20 -6.09
C HIS A 159 -6.71 -11.49 -6.79
N PRO A 160 -6.75 -11.60 -8.14
CA PRO A 160 -8.00 -11.78 -8.88
C PRO A 160 -8.76 -13.06 -8.54
N MET A 161 -8.07 -14.08 -8.04
CA MET A 161 -8.64 -15.37 -7.62
C MET A 161 -8.92 -15.44 -6.10
N ILE A 162 -9.09 -14.30 -5.42
CA ILE A 162 -9.49 -14.28 -4.01
C ILE A 162 -10.86 -14.94 -3.83
N THR A 163 -11.01 -15.79 -2.82
CA THR A 163 -12.29 -16.42 -2.49
C THR A 163 -13.19 -15.48 -1.69
N ASP A 164 -14.50 -15.73 -1.67
CA ASP A 164 -15.44 -14.91 -0.90
C ASP A 164 -15.20 -14.97 0.61
N GLU A 165 -14.67 -16.10 1.11
CA GLU A 165 -14.32 -16.28 2.52
C GLU A 165 -13.08 -15.45 2.89
N GLU A 166 -12.03 -15.52 2.08
CA GLU A 166 -10.82 -14.71 2.25
C GLU A 166 -11.14 -13.22 2.13
N ARG A 167 -12.00 -12.83 1.17
CA ARG A 167 -12.43 -11.45 1.00
C ARG A 167 -13.10 -10.92 2.26
N LYS A 168 -14.07 -11.66 2.82
CA LYS A 168 -14.76 -11.26 4.05
C LYS A 168 -13.80 -11.12 5.22
N LEU A 169 -12.84 -12.04 5.36
CA LEU A 169 -11.80 -11.95 6.38
C LEU A 169 -10.98 -10.66 6.22
N LEU A 170 -10.53 -10.34 5.00
CA LEU A 170 -9.79 -9.11 4.75
C LEU A 170 -10.62 -7.86 5.06
N GLU A 171 -11.89 -7.83 4.66
CA GLU A 171 -12.79 -6.70 4.94
C GLU A 171 -13.06 -6.53 6.45
N ASP A 172 -13.26 -7.64 7.16
CA ASP A 172 -13.50 -7.66 8.60
C ASP A 172 -12.28 -7.21 9.39
N VAL A 173 -11.06 -7.59 8.98
CA VAL A 173 -9.83 -7.22 9.68
C VAL A 173 -9.40 -5.80 9.30
N LEU A 174 -9.32 -5.49 8.01
CA LEU A 174 -8.82 -4.20 7.53
C LEU A 174 -9.87 -3.08 7.60
N LYS A 175 -11.14 -3.40 7.86
CA LYS A 175 -12.26 -2.45 7.95
C LYS A 175 -12.47 -1.61 6.68
N VAL A 176 -12.03 -2.11 5.53
CA VAL A 176 -12.14 -1.46 4.23
C VAL A 176 -12.65 -2.44 3.18
N ARG A 177 -13.24 -1.93 2.10
CA ARG A 177 -13.71 -2.77 0.99
C ARG A 177 -12.54 -3.37 0.23
N VAL A 178 -12.70 -4.63 -0.17
CA VAL A 178 -11.68 -5.38 -0.91
C VAL A 178 -12.14 -5.62 -2.34
N GLU A 179 -11.35 -5.14 -3.30
CA GLU A 179 -11.59 -5.36 -4.73
C GLU A 179 -10.51 -6.23 -5.35
N ALA A 180 -10.92 -7.09 -6.29
CA ALA A 180 -10.03 -7.99 -7.01
C ALA A 180 -9.45 -7.28 -8.23
N THR A 181 -8.12 -7.25 -8.39
CA THR A 181 -7.47 -6.60 -9.53
C THR A 181 -6.16 -7.28 -9.93
N THR A 182 -5.64 -6.87 -11.08
CA THR A 182 -4.24 -7.07 -11.46
C THR A 182 -3.51 -5.73 -11.56
N VAL A 183 -2.18 -5.80 -11.65
CA VAL A 183 -1.29 -4.67 -11.88
C VAL A 183 -0.33 -5.00 -13.03
N ASN A 184 0.33 -4.00 -13.62
CA ASN A 184 1.41 -4.23 -14.58
C ASN A 184 1.06 -5.16 -15.76
N CYS A 185 -0.12 -4.97 -16.37
CA CYS A 185 -0.59 -5.75 -17.51
C CYS A 185 -0.85 -7.24 -17.15
N GLY A 186 -1.70 -7.44 -16.14
CA GLY A 186 -2.21 -8.77 -15.76
C GLY A 186 -1.41 -9.51 -14.70
N ILE A 187 -0.43 -8.87 -14.04
CA ILE A 187 0.29 -9.46 -12.92
C ILE A 187 -0.63 -9.51 -11.69
N PRO A 188 -0.84 -10.69 -11.09
CA PRO A 188 -1.82 -10.85 -10.01
C PRO A 188 -1.26 -10.53 -8.61
N TYR A 189 0.04 -10.26 -8.51
CA TYR A 189 0.73 -9.87 -7.27
C TYR A 189 0.63 -8.36 -7.04
N VAL A 190 -0.56 -7.92 -6.60
CA VAL A 190 -0.91 -6.49 -6.49
C VAL A 190 0.11 -5.70 -5.66
N GLY A 191 0.51 -6.21 -4.49
CA GLY A 191 1.45 -5.52 -3.59
C GLY A 191 2.83 -5.27 -4.20
N THR A 192 3.22 -6.03 -5.23
CA THR A 192 4.50 -5.81 -5.91
C THR A 192 4.49 -4.62 -6.86
N GLY A 193 3.33 -4.26 -7.41
CA GLY A 193 3.18 -3.26 -8.48
C GLY A 193 2.50 -1.98 -8.06
N LEU A 194 2.08 -1.87 -6.80
CA LEU A 194 1.28 -0.76 -6.29
C LEU A 194 1.77 -0.38 -4.88
N ILE A 195 1.90 0.92 -4.65
CA ILE A 195 1.98 1.51 -3.32
C ILE A 195 0.98 2.65 -3.25
N GLY A 196 0.38 2.89 -2.10
CA GLY A 196 -0.61 3.95 -1.98
C GLY A 196 -0.96 4.26 -0.55
N ASN A 197 -1.71 5.33 -0.39
CA ASN A 197 -2.31 5.76 0.86
C ASN A 197 -3.68 6.39 0.55
N SER A 198 -4.27 7.08 1.52
CA SER A 198 -5.57 7.73 1.36
C SER A 198 -5.56 8.91 0.39
N HIS A 199 -4.39 9.45 0.04
CA HIS A 199 -4.25 10.63 -0.81
C HIS A 199 -4.05 10.26 -2.28
N ALA A 200 -3.17 9.30 -2.55
CA ALA A 200 -2.79 8.91 -3.90
C ALA A 200 -2.30 7.46 -3.97
N ALA A 201 -2.26 6.95 -5.20
CA ALA A 201 -1.64 5.68 -5.53
C ALA A 201 -0.52 5.88 -6.55
N ILE A 202 0.58 5.15 -6.37
CA ILE A 202 1.63 5.02 -7.38
C ILE A 202 1.58 3.57 -7.87
N VAL A 203 1.47 3.40 -9.18
CA VAL A 203 1.43 2.10 -9.86
C VAL A 203 2.65 1.92 -10.76
N GLY A 204 2.99 0.66 -11.05
CA GLY A 204 4.04 0.34 -12.00
C GLY A 204 3.71 0.82 -13.42
N SER A 205 4.75 1.17 -14.18
CA SER A 205 4.62 1.80 -15.50
C SER A 205 3.95 0.95 -16.57
N LEU A 206 3.75 -0.34 -16.33
CA LEU A 206 3.06 -1.26 -17.23
C LEU A 206 1.57 -1.43 -16.90
N THR A 207 1.08 -0.76 -15.85
CA THR A 207 -0.33 -0.84 -15.42
C THR A 207 -1.22 -0.18 -16.47
N THR A 208 -2.26 -0.89 -16.89
CA THR A 208 -3.14 -0.51 -17.99
C THR A 208 -4.26 0.44 -17.52
N GLY A 209 -4.92 1.12 -18.46
CA GLY A 209 -6.05 2.01 -18.17
C GLY A 209 -7.18 1.35 -17.36
N PRO A 210 -7.67 0.16 -17.76
CA PRO A 210 -8.68 -0.58 -16.98
C PRO A 210 -8.22 -0.93 -15.56
N GLU A 211 -6.97 -1.37 -15.39
CA GLU A 211 -6.40 -1.66 -14.06
C GLU A 211 -6.34 -0.39 -13.20
N MET A 212 -5.88 0.74 -13.76
CA MET A 212 -5.86 2.02 -13.04
C MET A 212 -7.25 2.50 -12.65
N PHE A 213 -8.28 2.24 -13.46
CA PHE A 213 -9.66 2.58 -13.13
C PHE A 213 -10.14 1.82 -11.89
N ILE A 214 -9.93 0.50 -11.85
CA ILE A 214 -10.29 -0.36 -10.71
C ILE A 214 -9.52 0.07 -9.46
N ILE A 215 -8.20 0.25 -9.58
CA ILE A 215 -7.34 0.69 -8.47
C ILE A 215 -7.82 2.04 -7.92
N GLY A 216 -8.14 2.97 -8.81
CA GLY A 216 -8.60 4.30 -8.46
C GLY A 216 -9.91 4.33 -7.68
N HIS A 217 -10.86 3.51 -8.12
CA HIS A 217 -12.16 3.35 -7.49
C HIS A 217 -12.02 2.64 -6.13
N ALA A 218 -11.30 1.52 -6.08
CA ALA A 218 -11.12 0.74 -4.86
C ALA A 218 -10.43 1.54 -3.74
N LEU A 219 -9.38 2.30 -4.08
CA LEU A 219 -8.65 3.11 -3.09
C LEU A 219 -9.30 4.48 -2.82
N GLY A 220 -10.40 4.82 -3.50
CA GLY A 220 -11.06 6.11 -3.33
C GLY A 220 -10.17 7.33 -3.64
N VAL A 221 -9.25 7.18 -4.60
CA VAL A 221 -8.30 8.24 -5.03
C VAL A 221 -8.72 8.93 -6.34
N VAL A 222 -9.81 8.45 -6.94
CA VAL A 222 -10.51 9.13 -8.03
C VAL A 222 -11.53 10.06 -7.39
N LYS A 223 -11.35 11.38 -7.58
CA LYS A 223 -12.44 12.33 -7.35
C LYS A 223 -13.48 12.05 -8.42
N GLU A 224 -14.65 11.57 -8.03
CA GLU A 224 -15.83 11.77 -8.86
C GLU A 224 -15.99 13.29 -9.00
N ASP A 225 -15.90 13.80 -10.22
CA ASP A 225 -16.37 15.16 -10.49
C ASP A 225 -17.86 15.16 -10.10
N GLU A 226 -18.20 15.75 -8.94
CA GLU A 226 -19.55 16.26 -8.68
C GLU A 226 -19.85 17.35 -9.71
N ARG A 227 -20.17 16.93 -10.95
CA ARG A 227 -20.67 17.77 -12.02
C ARG A 227 -21.75 17.03 -12.78
N ILE A 228 -22.80 16.61 -12.08
CA ILE A 228 -24.13 16.42 -12.67
C ILE A 228 -25.19 16.80 -11.62
N GLU A 229 -25.29 18.08 -11.25
CA GLU A 229 -26.58 18.68 -10.85
C GLU A 229 -26.67 20.07 -11.51
N ASP A 230 -27.88 20.43 -11.94
CA ASP A 230 -28.30 21.67 -12.60
C ASP A 230 -28.10 21.83 -14.12
N PHE A 231 -28.69 20.91 -14.89
CA PHE A 231 -29.27 21.24 -16.21
C PHE A 231 -30.73 20.76 -16.33
N GLN A 232 -31.55 21.08 -15.32
CA GLN A 232 -33.00 21.11 -15.44
C GLN A 232 -33.53 22.41 -14.82
N GLY A 233 -33.39 23.51 -15.56
CA GLY A 233 -33.88 24.82 -15.09
C GLY A 233 -33.61 25.95 -16.07
N ASN A 234 -34.08 25.84 -17.31
CA ASN A 234 -34.42 27.00 -18.15
C ASN A 234 -35.15 26.54 -19.43
N ARG A 235 -36.42 26.18 -19.26
CA ARG A 235 -37.43 26.15 -20.33
C ARG A 235 -38.72 26.74 -19.78
N ALA A 236 -38.67 28.01 -19.46
CA ALA A 236 -39.82 28.89 -19.37
C ALA A 236 -39.31 30.30 -19.69
N ASP A 237 -40.13 31.09 -20.36
CA ASP A 237 -39.98 32.54 -20.54
C ASP A 237 -39.15 33.02 -21.76
N ILE A 238 -39.50 32.55 -22.96
CA ILE A 238 -39.51 33.42 -24.17
C ILE A 238 -40.75 33.12 -25.01
N GLU A 239 -41.92 33.41 -24.46
CA GLU A 239 -43.11 33.77 -25.23
C GLU A 239 -43.84 34.84 -24.40
N THR A 240 -43.68 36.11 -24.74
CA THR A 240 -44.66 37.21 -24.74
C THR A 240 -43.91 38.53 -24.96
N GLU A 241 -44.56 39.47 -25.67
CA GLU A 241 -44.13 40.81 -26.12
C GLU A 241 -43.55 40.80 -27.55
N LEU A 242 -44.41 40.88 -28.57
CA LEU A 242 -44.96 42.11 -29.21
C LEU A 242 -43.90 42.97 -29.89
#